data_AF-A0A6F9DIC7-F1
#
_entry.id   AF-A0A6F9DIC7-F1
#
_cell.length_a   1.000
_cell.length_b   1.000
_cell.length_c   1.000
_cell.angle_alpha   90.00
_cell.angle_beta   90.00
_cell.angle_gamma   90.00
#
_symmetry.space_group_name_H-M   'P 1'
#
loop_
_entity.id
_entity.type
_entity.pdbx_description
1 polymer ?
#
loop_
_entity_poly.entity_id
_entity_poly.type
_entity_poly.pdbx_seq_one_letter_code
_entity_poly.pdbx_strand_id
1 'polypeptide(L)'
;MTFWTKKAAAVFCVLFMYSLCVKADDMQSLTEAIDIGTSKEFDKMYNGKGASVQQMLDLFHKRSHIEKDYINKVFLEAADVNSIDELGAIQLDTSGAVDFINKIIKHFQKNPNAGQIREPIIVGEDSPASETNDEFEDNLTTQKEEL
;
A
#
# COMPACT_ATOMS: atom_id res chain seq x y z
N MET A 1 -22.80 25.90 -38.27
CA MET A 1 -21.45 25.31 -38.30
C MET A 1 -20.88 25.35 -36.88
N THR A 2 -20.92 24.23 -36.15
CA THR A 2 -20.35 24.11 -34.79
C THR A 2 -19.54 22.82 -34.74
N PHE A 3 -18.25 22.91 -35.10
CA PHE A 3 -17.36 21.75 -35.25
C PHE A 3 -16.00 21.95 -34.57
N TRP A 4 -15.94 22.69 -33.46
CA TRP A 4 -14.64 23.10 -32.87
C TRP A 4 -14.39 22.74 -31.41
N THR A 5 -15.25 21.97 -30.73
CA THR A 5 -15.04 21.63 -29.31
C THR A 5 -14.55 20.20 -29.03
N LYS A 6 -14.39 19.34 -30.05
CA LYS A 6 -14.02 17.93 -29.82
C LYS A 6 -12.52 17.63 -29.82
N LYS A 7 -11.66 18.51 -30.34
CA LYS A 7 -10.21 18.23 -30.49
C LYS A 7 -9.37 18.56 -29.25
N ALA A 8 -9.83 19.48 -28.38
CA ALA A 8 -9.06 19.89 -27.20
C ALA A 8 -9.06 18.81 -26.09
N ALA A 9 -10.14 18.04 -25.94
CA ALA A 9 -10.23 16.99 -24.92
C ALA A 9 -9.27 15.81 -25.19
N ALA A 10 -9.04 15.47 -26.46
CA ALA A 10 -8.19 14.34 -26.82
C ALA A 10 -6.70 14.61 -26.53
N VAL A 11 -6.23 15.85 -26.70
CA VAL A 11 -4.81 16.20 -26.46
C VAL A 11 -4.48 16.20 -24.97
N PHE A 12 -5.44 16.54 -24.10
CA PHE A 12 -5.25 16.47 -22.64
C PHE A 12 -5.19 15.02 -22.13
N CYS A 13 -5.98 14.10 -22.70
CA CYS A 13 -5.91 12.67 -22.36
C CYS A 13 -4.61 12.00 -22.81
N VAL A 14 -4.05 12.36 -23.96
CA VAL A 14 -2.81 11.75 -24.46
C VAL A 14 -1.57 12.24 -23.69
N LEU A 15 -1.57 13.49 -23.23
CA LEU A 15 -0.48 13.99 -22.36
C LEU A 15 -0.52 13.39 -20.95
N PHE A 16 -1.71 13.06 -20.42
CA PHE A 16 -1.82 12.33 -19.15
C PHE A 16 -1.26 10.90 -19.27
N MET A 17 -1.42 10.26 -20.43
CA MET A 17 -0.90 8.91 -20.68
C MET A 17 0.63 8.85 -20.89
N TYR A 18 1.25 9.91 -21.39
CA TYR A 18 2.71 9.94 -21.61
C TYR A 18 3.54 10.14 -20.33
N SER A 19 2.93 10.60 -19.22
CA SER A 19 3.62 10.72 -17.93
C SER A 19 3.48 9.51 -17.00
N LEU A 20 2.64 8.53 -17.34
CA LEU A 20 2.44 7.31 -16.53
C LEU A 20 3.55 6.25 -16.70
N CYS A 21 4.60 6.56 -17.44
CA CYS A 21 5.84 5.75 -17.51
C CYS A 21 6.97 6.36 -16.66
N VAL A 22 6.64 7.15 -15.64
CA VAL A 22 7.49 7.18 -14.43
C VAL A 22 7.20 5.86 -13.74
N LYS A 23 8.19 4.95 -13.69
CA LYS A 23 8.11 3.59 -13.14
C LYS A 23 7.01 3.48 -12.07
N ALA A 24 5.98 2.67 -12.33
CA ALA A 24 4.89 2.47 -11.39
C ALA A 24 5.38 2.01 -9.99
N ASP A 25 6.58 1.43 -9.91
CA ASP A 25 7.28 1.11 -8.66
C ASP A 25 7.69 2.32 -7.82
N ASP A 26 7.85 3.51 -8.40
CA ASP A 26 8.32 4.72 -7.70
C ASP A 26 7.19 5.53 -7.04
N MET A 27 5.92 5.11 -7.15
CA MET A 27 4.78 5.78 -6.51
C MET A 27 3.72 4.84 -5.94
N GLN A 28 4.11 3.66 -5.47
CA GLN A 28 3.16 2.61 -5.10
C GLN A 28 2.24 3.03 -3.94
N SER A 29 2.77 3.57 -2.83
CA SER A 29 1.95 3.95 -1.66
C SER A 29 0.98 5.09 -1.98
N LEU A 30 1.43 6.05 -2.79
CA LEU A 30 0.59 7.15 -3.25
C LEU A 30 -0.54 6.66 -4.14
N THR A 31 -0.24 5.73 -5.06
CA THR A 31 -1.24 5.14 -5.96
C THR A 31 -2.30 4.39 -5.17
N GLU A 32 -1.90 3.59 -4.18
CA GLU A 32 -2.82 2.87 -3.30
C GLU A 32 -3.70 3.82 -2.49
N ALA A 33 -3.13 4.88 -1.91
CA ALA A 33 -3.90 5.87 -1.17
C ALA A 33 -4.96 6.59 -2.03
N ILE A 34 -4.62 6.91 -3.29
CA ILE A 34 -5.56 7.52 -4.24
C ILE A 34 -6.65 6.53 -4.67
N ASP A 35 -6.27 5.28 -4.98
CA ASP A 35 -7.21 4.23 -5.37
C ASP A 35 -8.24 3.98 -4.25
N ILE A 36 -7.78 3.87 -3.01
CA ILE A 36 -8.65 3.67 -1.85
C ILE A 36 -9.59 4.88 -1.67
N GLY A 37 -9.04 6.09 -1.71
CA GLY A 37 -9.79 7.35 -1.53
C GLY A 37 -10.82 7.64 -2.63
N THR A 38 -10.66 7.03 -3.81
CA THR A 38 -11.60 7.16 -4.94
C THR A 38 -12.42 5.89 -5.18
N SER A 39 -12.25 4.87 -4.34
CA SER A 39 -12.93 3.59 -4.49
C SER A 39 -14.43 3.68 -4.24
N LYS A 40 -15.19 2.77 -4.86
CA LYS A 40 -16.63 2.61 -4.58
C LYS A 40 -16.91 2.20 -3.13
N GLU A 41 -15.94 1.59 -2.44
CA GLU A 41 -16.08 1.21 -1.03
C GLU A 41 -16.01 2.46 -0.13
N PHE A 42 -15.11 3.39 -0.45
CA PHE A 42 -15.05 4.70 0.19
C PHE A 42 -16.34 5.50 -0.05
N ASP A 43 -16.81 5.57 -1.30
CA ASP A 43 -18.07 6.26 -1.62
C ASP A 43 -19.26 5.66 -0.84
N LYS A 44 -19.39 4.32 -0.81
CA LYS A 44 -20.44 3.63 -0.04
C LYS A 44 -20.36 3.91 1.46
N MET A 45 -19.15 4.00 2.01
CA MET A 45 -18.94 4.28 3.43
C MET A 45 -19.51 5.64 3.84
N TYR A 46 -19.39 6.65 2.97
CA TYR A 46 -19.82 8.02 3.25
C TYR A 46 -21.13 8.44 2.55
N ASN A 47 -21.86 7.50 1.94
CA ASN A 47 -23.11 7.75 1.22
C ASN A 47 -24.31 7.96 2.17
N GLY A 48 -24.27 9.04 2.95
CA GLY A 48 -25.44 9.62 3.63
C GLY A 48 -25.56 9.41 5.15
N LYS A 49 -24.58 8.77 5.82
CA LYS A 49 -24.64 8.55 7.29
C LYS A 49 -23.44 9.04 8.08
N GLY A 50 -22.40 9.53 7.40
CA GLY A 50 -21.09 9.72 8.01
C GLY A 50 -20.45 8.39 8.39
N ALA A 51 -19.13 8.37 8.43
CA ALA A 51 -18.36 7.23 8.90
C ALA A 51 -17.19 7.70 9.75
N SER A 52 -16.69 6.81 10.60
CA SER A 52 -15.58 7.17 11.48
C SER A 52 -14.25 7.12 10.74
N VAL A 53 -13.29 7.90 11.22
CA VAL A 53 -11.91 7.85 10.72
C VAL A 53 -11.31 6.45 10.93
N GLN A 54 -11.70 5.75 11.99
CA GLN A 54 -11.32 4.35 12.21
C GLN A 54 -11.81 3.41 11.10
N GLN A 55 -13.04 3.57 10.60
CA GLN A 55 -13.53 2.76 9.47
C GLN A 55 -12.73 3.02 8.19
N MET A 56 -12.29 4.27 7.98
CA MET A 56 -11.41 4.62 6.87
C MET A 56 -10.02 3.97 7.05
N LEU A 57 -9.46 3.99 8.27
CA LEU A 57 -8.20 3.32 8.59
C LEU A 57 -8.28 1.81 8.33
N ASP A 58 -9.38 1.16 8.74
CA ASP A 58 -9.60 -0.27 8.48
C ASP A 58 -9.65 -0.58 6.98
N LEU A 59 -10.26 0.30 6.18
CA LEU A 59 -10.25 0.17 4.72
C LEU A 59 -8.82 0.24 4.17
N PHE A 60 -8.00 1.16 4.68
CA PHE A 60 -6.60 1.27 4.29
C PHE A 60 -5.80 0.02 4.64
N HIS A 61 -5.93 -0.53 5.85
CA HIS A 61 -5.28 -1.78 6.25
C HIS A 61 -5.68 -2.97 5.39
N LYS A 62 -6.92 -2.99 4.89
CA LYS A 62 -7.43 -4.11 4.09
C LYS A 62 -6.98 -4.04 2.63
N ARG A 63 -6.76 -2.82 2.09
CA ARG A 63 -6.60 -2.57 0.66
C ARG A 63 -5.18 -2.19 0.25
N SER A 64 -4.37 -1.68 1.17
CA SER A 64 -3.01 -1.24 0.87
C SER A 64 -1.97 -2.29 1.27
N HIS A 65 -0.83 -2.25 0.59
CA HIS A 65 0.38 -3.01 0.94
C HIS A 65 1.35 -2.13 1.75
N ILE A 66 0.78 -1.20 2.51
CA ILE A 66 1.52 -0.31 3.40
C ILE A 66 1.50 -0.92 4.81
N GLU A 67 2.64 -0.85 5.49
CA GLU A 67 2.86 -1.28 6.86
C GLU A 67 1.81 -0.65 7.77
N LYS A 68 1.10 -1.50 8.53
CA LYS A 68 -0.01 -1.06 9.38
C LYS A 68 0.40 0.03 10.37
N ASP A 69 1.57 -0.11 10.98
CA ASP A 69 2.08 0.88 11.94
C ASP A 69 2.37 2.22 11.27
N TYR A 70 2.80 2.20 10.00
CA TYR A 70 2.99 3.41 9.23
C TYR A 70 1.65 4.08 8.90
N ILE A 71 0.66 3.31 8.42
CA ILE A 71 -0.69 3.86 8.15
C ILE A 71 -1.30 4.45 9.43
N ASN A 72 -1.22 3.72 10.55
CA ASN A 72 -1.67 4.18 11.86
C ASN A 72 -1.09 5.56 12.18
N LYS A 73 0.23 5.71 12.08
CA LYS A 73 0.91 6.99 12.32
C LYS A 73 0.39 8.11 11.41
N VAL A 74 0.25 7.85 10.11
CA VAL A 74 -0.26 8.86 9.16
C VAL A 74 -1.69 9.28 9.49
N PHE A 75 -2.54 8.34 9.92
CA PHE A 75 -3.91 8.63 10.33
C PHE A 75 -3.96 9.44 11.63
N LEU A 76 -3.14 9.09 12.63
CA LEU A 76 -3.01 9.85 13.88
C LEU A 76 -2.55 11.29 13.62
N GLU A 77 -1.53 11.46 12.79
CA GLU A 77 -1.01 12.78 12.40
C GLU A 77 -2.05 13.60 11.61
N ALA A 78 -2.80 12.98 10.70
CA ALA A 78 -3.81 13.67 9.89
C ALA A 78 -5.05 14.09 10.72
N ALA A 79 -5.39 13.28 11.73
CA ALA A 79 -6.50 13.51 12.66
C ALA A 79 -6.12 14.41 13.83
N ASP A 80 -4.83 14.68 14.04
CA ASP A 80 -4.30 15.45 15.19
C ASP A 80 -4.68 14.81 16.54
N VAL A 81 -4.50 13.48 16.64
CA VAL A 81 -4.78 12.70 17.85
C VAL A 81 -3.61 11.80 18.22
N ASN A 82 -3.59 11.29 19.46
CA ASN A 82 -2.46 10.53 19.99
C ASN A 82 -2.69 9.01 20.01
N SER A 83 -3.94 8.56 19.87
CA SER A 83 -4.30 7.14 19.95
C SER A 83 -5.32 6.72 18.89
N ILE A 84 -5.28 5.43 18.52
CA ILE A 84 -6.20 4.85 17.52
C ILE A 84 -7.64 4.85 18.05
N ASP A 85 -7.82 4.70 19.36
CA ASP A 85 -9.14 4.73 19.99
C ASP A 85 -9.86 6.08 19.77
N GLU A 86 -9.11 7.19 19.72
CA GLU A 86 -9.64 8.52 19.42
C GLU A 86 -10.15 8.64 17.97
N LEU A 87 -9.58 7.89 17.02
CA LEU A 87 -10.04 7.87 15.63
C LEU A 87 -11.47 7.32 15.48
N GLY A 88 -11.88 6.43 16.38
CA GLY A 88 -13.24 5.89 16.41
C GLY A 88 -14.30 6.92 16.80
N ALA A 89 -13.91 7.92 17.59
CA ALA A 89 -14.79 9.00 18.03
C ALA A 89 -14.96 10.11 16.97
N ILE A 90 -14.05 10.18 15.98
CA ILE A 90 -14.11 11.18 14.92
C ILE A 90 -15.04 10.68 13.81
N GLN A 91 -16.25 11.24 13.76
CA GLN A 91 -17.21 11.04 12.69
C GLN A 91 -17.04 12.14 11.65
N LEU A 92 -16.87 11.75 10.38
CA LEU A 92 -16.78 12.70 9.28
C LEU A 92 -18.01 12.59 8.39
N ASP A 93 -18.54 13.75 8.00
CA ASP A 93 -19.47 13.84 6.88
C ASP A 93 -18.71 13.68 5.55
N THR A 94 -19.43 13.63 4.43
CA THR A 94 -18.80 13.42 3.12
C THR A 94 -17.74 14.48 2.80
N SER A 95 -17.97 15.75 3.16
CA SER A 95 -17.00 16.83 2.92
C SER A 95 -15.76 16.66 3.78
N GLY A 96 -15.92 16.42 5.09
CA GLY A 96 -14.82 16.19 6.01
C GLY A 96 -14.00 14.95 5.65
N ALA A 97 -14.65 13.91 5.14
CA ALA A 97 -13.97 12.70 4.66
C ALA A 97 -13.08 12.98 3.45
N VAL A 98 -13.54 13.82 2.51
CA VAL A 98 -12.75 14.26 1.35
C VAL A 98 -11.57 15.13 1.79
N ASP A 99 -11.76 16.03 2.74
CA ASP A 99 -10.65 16.83 3.27
C ASP A 99 -9.62 15.98 4.01
N PHE A 100 -10.10 14.99 4.78
CA PHE A 100 -9.25 14.06 5.50
C PHE A 100 -8.43 13.19 4.55
N ILE A 101 -9.05 12.55 3.56
CA ILE A 101 -8.32 11.73 2.57
C ILE A 101 -7.31 12.56 1.79
N ASN A 102 -7.62 13.84 1.49
CA ASN A 102 -6.67 14.75 0.87
C ASN A 102 -5.44 15.03 1.74
N LYS A 103 -5.56 15.04 3.07
CA LYS A 103 -4.40 15.13 3.96
C LYS A 103 -3.52 13.88 3.85
N ILE A 104 -4.14 12.70 3.85
CA ILE A 104 -3.44 11.41 3.69
C ILE A 104 -2.73 11.36 2.33
N ILE A 105 -3.42 11.73 1.24
CA ILE A 105 -2.83 11.77 -0.11
C ILE A 105 -1.66 12.76 -0.15
N LYS A 106 -1.79 13.95 0.45
CA LYS A 106 -0.68 14.93 0.54
C LYS A 106 0.55 14.38 1.27
N HIS A 107 0.35 13.54 2.28
CA HIS A 107 1.45 12.85 2.96
C HIS A 107 2.22 11.94 2.00
N PHE A 108 1.51 11.10 1.25
CA PHE A 108 2.11 10.22 0.26
C PHE A 108 2.60 10.94 -1.00
N GLN A 109 2.09 12.11 -1.34
CA GLN A 109 2.66 12.95 -2.41
C GLN A 109 4.08 13.40 -2.08
N LYS A 110 4.38 13.63 -0.79
CA LYS A 110 5.74 13.93 -0.32
C LYS A 110 6.60 12.67 -0.21
N ASN A 111 6.00 11.54 0.14
CA ASN A 111 6.68 10.27 0.41
C ASN A 111 5.99 9.12 -0.34
N PRO A 112 6.18 9.01 -1.67
CA PRO A 112 5.32 8.21 -2.53
C PRO A 112 5.47 6.69 -2.39
N ASN A 113 6.56 6.21 -1.77
CA ASN A 113 6.84 4.79 -1.50
C ASN A 113 6.99 4.47 0.00
N ALA A 114 6.53 5.36 0.87
CA ALA A 114 6.73 5.15 2.31
C ALA A 114 5.82 4.06 2.87
N GLY A 115 6.34 3.34 3.87
CA GLY A 115 5.66 2.23 4.53
C GLY A 115 5.44 1.01 3.64
N GLN A 116 6.06 0.90 2.46
CA GLN A 116 5.87 -0.28 1.61
C GLN A 116 6.35 -1.57 2.30
N ILE A 117 5.47 -2.58 2.37
CA ILE A 117 5.85 -3.93 2.77
C ILE A 117 6.57 -4.55 1.58
N ARG A 118 7.90 -4.49 1.57
CA ARG A 118 8.69 -5.20 0.57
C ARG A 118 8.65 -6.67 0.92
N GLU A 119 7.92 -7.47 0.14
CA GLU A 119 8.15 -8.91 0.14
C GLU A 119 9.63 -9.17 -0.20
N PRO A 120 10.31 -10.12 0.48
CA PRO A 120 11.65 -10.51 0.08
C PRO A 120 11.57 -11.01 -1.36
N ILE A 121 12.28 -10.34 -2.26
CA ILE A 121 12.44 -10.80 -3.63
C ILE A 121 13.15 -12.16 -3.54
N ILE A 122 12.40 -13.25 -3.69
CA ILE A 122 12.99 -14.55 -3.98
C ILE A 122 13.48 -14.43 -5.42
N VAL A 123 14.71 -13.94 -5.60
CA VAL A 123 15.39 -14.01 -6.89
C VAL A 123 15.51 -15.50 -7.17
N GLY A 124 14.78 -15.98 -8.18
CA GLY A 124 14.97 -17.31 -8.71
C GLY A 124 16.42 -17.46 -9.15
N GLU A 125 17.21 -18.11 -8.32
CA GLU A 125 18.54 -18.57 -8.68
C GLU A 125 18.36 -19.80 -9.57
N ASP A 126 18.32 -19.55 -10.88
CA ASP A 126 18.36 -20.59 -11.89
C ASP A 126 19.79 -21.17 -11.94
N SER A 127 19.95 -22.35 -11.32
CA SER A 127 20.96 -23.42 -11.61
C SER A 127 22.46 -23.15 -11.31
N PRO A 128 23.24 -24.17 -10.89
CA PRO A 128 23.29 -25.47 -11.57
C PRO A 128 23.17 -26.71 -10.69
N ALA A 129 22.76 -27.79 -11.34
CA ALA A 129 23.10 -29.13 -10.90
C ALA A 129 24.61 -29.24 -10.62
N SER A 130 24.96 -29.63 -9.39
CA SER A 130 26.18 -30.39 -9.14
C SER A 130 25.92 -31.37 -8.01
N GLU A 131 25.91 -32.66 -8.38
CA GLU A 131 26.33 -33.72 -7.49
C GLU A 131 27.59 -33.28 -6.75
N THR A 132 27.64 -33.45 -5.43
CA THR A 132 28.78 -34.08 -4.74
C THR A 132 28.55 -34.15 -3.23
N ASN A 133 28.70 -35.38 -2.75
CA ASN A 133 29.14 -35.81 -1.41
C ASN A 133 28.12 -35.75 -0.27
N ASP A 134 27.32 -36.82 -0.20
CA ASP A 134 26.88 -37.42 1.06
C ASP A 134 28.10 -37.76 1.93
N GLU A 135 28.48 -36.84 2.81
CA GLU A 135 29.30 -37.15 3.98
C GLU A 135 28.37 -37.20 5.19
N PHE A 136 27.62 -38.30 5.28
CA PHE A 136 26.93 -38.70 6.50
C PHE A 136 27.96 -39.38 7.43
N GLU A 137 28.69 -38.57 8.20
CA GLU A 137 29.12 -39.04 9.51
C GLU A 137 27.89 -39.08 10.42
N ASP A 138 27.46 -40.28 10.82
CA ASP A 138 27.45 -40.67 12.24
C ASP A 138 26.84 -42.08 12.38
N ASN A 139 27.65 -43.07 12.71
CA ASN A 139 27.15 -44.16 13.57
C ASN A 139 28.31 -44.77 14.39
N LEU A 140 28.46 -44.23 15.60
CA LEU A 140 29.08 -44.89 16.73
C LEU A 140 28.50 -46.30 16.94
N THR A 141 29.23 -47.35 16.55
CA THR A 141 29.24 -48.60 17.32
C THR A 141 30.52 -49.38 17.07
N THR A 142 31.39 -49.46 18.08
CA THR A 142 32.07 -50.68 18.56
C THR A 142 33.19 -50.24 19.51
N GLN A 143 32.91 -50.27 20.82
CA GLN A 143 33.97 -50.25 21.82
C GLN A 143 34.63 -51.63 21.87
N LYS A 144 35.89 -51.65 21.42
CA LYS A 144 37.04 -52.35 21.97
C LYS A 144 36.80 -53.73 22.57
N GLU A 145 37.14 -54.71 21.75
CA GLU A 145 37.73 -55.97 22.16
C GLU A 145 39.18 -55.76 22.63
N GLU A 146 39.64 -56.71 23.45
CA GLU A 146 41.03 -57.06 23.81
C GLU A 146 41.69 -56.40 25.05
N LEU A 147 41.56 -57.12 26.16
CA LEU A 147 42.70 -57.78 26.81
C LEU A 147 42.31 -59.18 27.29
#